data_AF-A0A7S2U268-F1
#
_entry.id   AF-A0A7S2U268-F1
#
_cell.length_a   1.000
_cell.length_b   1.000
_cell.length_c   1.000
_cell.angle_alpha   90.00
_cell.angle_beta   90.00
_cell.angle_gamma   90.00
#
_symmetry.space_group_name_H-M   'P 1'
#
loop_
_entity.id
_entity.type
_entity.pdbx_description
1 polymer ?
#
loop_
_entity_poly.entity_id
_entity_poly.type
_entity_poly.pdbx_seq_one_letter_code
_entity_poly.pdbx_strand_id
1 'polypeptide(L)'
;NATIVSGTIWKDTDGRAVHAHGAGVLLPHAHPDGQATGRYFMVGTTQKLPLPYGPKGEPAWISQGINLYSSPDLAAWTFEGEILANTSITTPLPPGEPGFYRIERPKLLYNALTDR
;
A
#
# COMPACT_ATOMS: atom_id res chain seq x y z
N ASN A 1 21.92 -13.11 5.57
CA ASN A 1 21.36 -11.96 6.29
C ASN A 1 20.85 -10.94 5.29
N ALA A 2 19.54 -10.68 5.34
CA ALA A 2 18.96 -9.49 4.76
C ALA A 2 19.62 -8.23 5.36
N THR A 3 20.01 -7.27 4.53
CA THR A 3 20.56 -5.98 4.98
C THR A 3 19.58 -4.88 4.59
N ILE A 4 19.13 -4.12 5.58
CA ILE A 4 18.26 -2.96 5.37
C ILE A 4 19.13 -1.71 5.38
N VAL A 5 19.12 -0.97 4.28
CA VAL A 5 19.75 0.35 4.18
C VAL A 5 18.67 1.41 4.28
N SER A 6 18.71 2.18 5.37
CA SER A 6 17.75 3.27 5.61
C SER A 6 18.02 4.45 4.68
N GLY A 7 16.95 5.12 4.23
CA GLY A 7 17.03 6.32 3.38
C GLY A 7 17.28 6.06 1.89
N THR A 8 17.48 4.81 1.48
CA THR A 8 17.62 4.42 0.06
C THR A 8 16.33 3.87 -0.50
N ILE A 9 16.09 4.09 -1.80
CA ILE A 9 14.96 3.46 -2.50
C ILE A 9 15.16 1.95 -2.50
N TRP A 10 14.23 1.22 -1.88
CA TRP A 10 14.18 -0.23 -1.99
C TRP A 10 13.64 -0.61 -3.36
N LYS A 11 14.25 -1.63 -3.96
CA LYS A 11 13.74 -2.24 -5.18
C LYS A 11 13.06 -3.56 -4.84
N ASP A 12 11.92 -3.80 -5.45
CA ASP A 12 11.25 -5.10 -5.39
C ASP A 12 12.03 -6.16 -6.20
N THR A 13 11.54 -7.40 -6.18
CA THR A 13 12.15 -8.52 -6.90
C THR A 13 12.20 -8.34 -8.42
N ASP A 14 11.41 -7.42 -8.97
CA ASP A 14 11.40 -7.07 -10.39
C ASP A 14 12.27 -5.83 -10.69
N GLY A 15 12.94 -5.28 -9.68
CA GLY A 15 13.81 -4.11 -9.81
C GLY A 15 13.07 -2.77 -9.81
N ARG A 16 11.74 -2.73 -9.56
CA ARG A 16 10.95 -1.50 -9.47
C ARG A 16 11.03 -0.92 -8.07
N ALA A 17 10.85 0.39 -7.93
CA ALA A 17 10.83 1.02 -6.62
C ALA A 17 9.64 0.52 -5.78
N VAL A 18 9.90 0.17 -4.52
CA VAL A 18 8.84 -0.20 -3.57
C VAL A 18 8.06 1.06 -3.19
N HIS A 19 6.77 1.10 -3.54
CA HIS A 19 5.86 2.18 -3.21
C HIS A 19 4.80 1.70 -2.21
N ALA A 20 5.17 1.70 -0.94
CA ALA A 20 4.29 1.40 0.18
C ALA A 20 4.52 2.45 1.29
N HIS A 21 3.90 3.62 1.16
CA HIS A 21 4.09 4.72 2.11
C HIS A 21 3.12 4.62 3.30
N GLY A 22 3.53 5.15 4.46
CA GLY A 22 2.73 5.06 5.68
C GLY A 22 2.38 3.62 6.07
N ALA A 23 3.30 2.70 5.76
CA ALA A 23 3.03 1.27 5.72
C ALA A 23 2.78 0.63 7.09
N GLY A 24 2.11 -0.51 7.05
CA GLY A 24 2.07 -1.50 8.13
C GLY A 24 2.52 -2.87 7.61
N VAL A 25 3.01 -3.72 8.50
CA VAL A 25 3.44 -5.10 8.16
C VAL A 25 2.64 -6.09 8.99
N LEU A 26 2.00 -7.04 8.32
CA LEU A 26 1.38 -8.21 8.91
C LEU A 26 2.44 -9.30 9.06
N LEU A 27 2.58 -9.82 10.29
CA LEU A 27 3.55 -10.85 10.61
C LEU A 27 3.07 -12.23 10.15
N PRO A 28 3.97 -13.19 9.86
CA PRO A 28 3.60 -14.52 9.40
C PRO A 28 2.53 -15.20 10.29
N HIS A 29 2.69 -15.13 11.61
CA HIS A 29 1.76 -15.77 12.54
C HIS A 29 0.37 -15.11 12.62
N ALA A 30 0.19 -13.91 12.06
CA ALA A 30 -1.05 -13.14 12.16
C ALA A 30 -2.08 -13.48 11.07
N HIS A 31 -1.75 -14.33 10.08
CA HIS A 31 -2.63 -14.74 8.99
C HIS A 31 -2.35 -16.19 8.55
N PRO A 32 -3.36 -16.99 8.15
CA PRO A 32 -3.16 -18.37 7.69
C PRO A 32 -2.13 -18.51 6.56
N ASP A 33 -2.19 -17.68 5.52
CA ASP A 33 -1.18 -17.72 4.44
C ASP A 33 0.21 -17.34 4.94
N GLY A 34 0.30 -16.42 5.90
CA GLY A 34 1.57 -16.07 6.54
C GLY A 34 2.14 -17.26 7.31
N GLN A 35 1.30 -18.02 8.01
CA GLN A 35 1.72 -19.22 8.75
C GLN A 35 2.16 -20.33 7.78
N ALA A 36 1.43 -20.53 6.69
CA ALA A 36 1.72 -21.56 5.70
C ALA A 36 3.00 -21.27 4.91
N THR A 37 3.26 -20.00 4.60
CA THR A 37 4.39 -19.60 3.73
C THR A 37 5.59 -19.04 4.48
N GLY A 38 5.43 -18.68 5.75
CA GLY A 38 6.42 -17.93 6.54
C GLY A 38 6.59 -16.48 6.10
N ARG A 39 5.70 -15.92 5.27
CA ARG A 39 5.85 -14.59 4.67
C ARG A 39 5.28 -13.47 5.52
N TYR A 40 5.93 -12.32 5.43
CA TYR A 40 5.47 -11.03 5.89
C TYR A 40 4.67 -10.35 4.77
N PHE A 41 3.65 -9.58 5.10
CA PHE A 41 2.89 -8.79 4.15
C PHE A 41 2.92 -7.31 4.51
N MET A 42 3.46 -6.47 3.64
CA MET A 42 3.50 -5.02 3.81
C MET A 42 2.40 -4.35 3.01
N VAL A 43 1.57 -3.58 3.70
CA VAL A 43 0.53 -2.74 3.10
C VAL A 43 0.95 -1.28 3.19
N GLY A 44 0.81 -0.52 2.12
CA GLY A 44 1.13 0.92 2.12
C GLY A 44 0.48 1.64 0.95
N THR A 45 0.45 2.97 1.01
CA THR A 45 -0.12 3.74 -0.09
C THR A 45 0.84 3.81 -1.27
N THR A 46 0.28 3.93 -2.47
CA THR A 46 1.04 4.12 -3.72
C THR A 46 1.83 5.43 -3.69
N GLN A 47 2.78 5.59 -4.62
CA GLN A 47 3.47 6.86 -4.83
C GLN A 47 2.46 8.00 -4.99
N LYS A 48 2.81 9.19 -4.48
CA LYS A 48 2.04 10.38 -4.79
C LYS A 48 2.21 10.75 -6.27
N LEU A 49 1.10 10.87 -6.98
CA LEU A 49 1.03 11.34 -8.36
C LEU A 49 0.30 12.68 -8.44
N PRO A 50 0.62 13.53 -9.42
CA PRO A 50 -0.07 14.81 -9.60
C PRO A 50 -1.51 14.57 -10.03
N LEU A 51 -2.42 15.36 -9.47
CA LEU A 51 -3.79 15.54 -9.96
C LEU A 51 -3.89 16.83 -10.75
N PRO A 52 -4.69 16.85 -11.84
CA PRO A 52 -4.86 18.04 -12.66
C PRO A 52 -5.49 19.21 -11.89
N TYR A 53 -6.31 18.96 -10.85
CA TYR A 53 -6.93 20.00 -10.03
C TYR A 53 -7.01 19.58 -8.56
N GLY A 54 -6.40 20.36 -7.66
CA GLY A 54 -6.63 20.31 -6.22
C GLY A 54 -7.87 21.12 -5.81
N PRO A 55 -8.26 21.10 -4.52
CA PRO A 55 -9.45 21.80 -4.02
C PRO A 55 -9.47 23.31 -4.28
N LYS A 56 -8.29 23.93 -4.48
CA LYS A 56 -8.15 25.37 -4.77
C LYS A 56 -7.60 25.66 -6.18
N GLY A 57 -7.65 24.68 -7.09
CA GLY A 57 -7.13 24.81 -8.45
C GLY A 57 -5.60 24.72 -8.57
N GLU A 58 -4.90 24.40 -7.48
CA GLU A 58 -3.46 24.12 -7.50
C GLU A 58 -3.15 22.65 -7.81
N PRO A 59 -1.95 22.31 -8.33
CA PRO A 59 -1.52 20.92 -8.47
C PRO A 59 -1.51 20.22 -7.11
N ALA A 60 -2.34 19.18 -6.97
CA ALA A 60 -2.35 18.33 -5.77
C ALA A 60 -1.54 17.07 -6.02
N TRP A 61 -0.89 16.55 -4.97
CA TRP A 61 -0.14 15.29 -5.02
C TRP A 61 -0.73 14.32 -4.02
N ILE A 62 -1.37 13.26 -4.51
CA ILE A 62 -2.03 12.26 -3.67
C ILE A 62 -1.59 10.85 -4.04
N SER A 63 -1.60 9.95 -3.06
CA SER A 63 -1.59 8.53 -3.34
C SER A 63 -2.95 8.13 -3.91
N GLN A 64 -2.93 7.31 -4.95
CA GLN A 64 -4.12 6.91 -5.70
C GLN A 64 -4.56 5.48 -5.41
N GLY A 65 -3.88 4.78 -4.50
CA GLY A 65 -4.22 3.42 -4.14
C GLY A 65 -3.44 2.88 -2.96
N ILE A 66 -3.63 1.59 -2.69
CA ILE A 66 -2.96 0.82 -1.65
C ILE A 66 -2.27 -0.36 -2.33
N ASN A 67 -0.96 -0.45 -2.16
CA ASN A 67 -0.15 -1.56 -2.62
C ASN A 67 0.02 -2.60 -1.51
N LEU A 68 0.11 -3.86 -1.93
CA LEU A 68 0.51 -5.00 -1.12
C LEU A 68 1.84 -5.56 -1.65
N TYR A 69 2.77 -5.80 -0.74
CA TYR A 69 4.00 -6.52 -0.99
C TYR A 69 4.11 -7.70 -0.03
N SER A 70 4.78 -8.78 -0.44
CA SER A 70 5.18 -9.87 0.47
C SER A 70 6.69 -9.98 0.57
N SER A 71 7.20 -10.55 1.66
CA SER A 71 8.64 -10.80 1.83
C SER A 71 8.89 -12.05 2.68
N PRO A 72 9.91 -12.86 2.37
CA PRO A 72 10.34 -13.94 3.26
C PRO A 72 11.27 -13.45 4.38
N ASP A 73 11.89 -12.29 4.25
CA ASP A 73 13.04 -11.88 5.08
C ASP A 73 13.07 -10.40 5.48
N LEU A 74 12.00 -9.65 5.18
CA LEU A 74 11.84 -8.21 5.40
C LEU A 74 12.76 -7.30 4.54
N ALA A 75 13.51 -7.85 3.59
CA ALA A 75 14.35 -7.06 2.67
C ALA A 75 14.03 -7.31 1.20
N ALA A 76 13.83 -8.56 0.79
CA ALA A 76 13.38 -8.90 -0.55
C ALA A 76 11.86 -8.79 -0.63
N TRP A 77 11.35 -7.73 -1.26
CA TRP A 77 9.92 -7.48 -1.39
C TRP A 77 9.42 -7.89 -2.77
N THR A 78 8.39 -8.72 -2.83
CA THR A 78 7.64 -9.04 -4.06
C THR A 78 6.39 -8.19 -4.11
N PHE A 79 6.11 -7.56 -5.25
CA PHE A 79 4.85 -6.84 -5.46
C PHE A 79 3.72 -7.84 -5.69
N GLU A 80 2.69 -7.80 -4.83
CA GLU A 80 1.52 -8.69 -4.92
C GLU A 80 0.37 -8.03 -5.69
N GLY A 81 0.28 -6.69 -5.62
CA GLY A 81 -0.73 -5.95 -6.37
C GLY A 81 -1.13 -4.62 -5.73
N GLU A 82 -1.85 -3.81 -6.50
CA GLU A 82 -2.64 -2.71 -5.96
C GLU A 82 -3.99 -3.28 -5.48
N ILE A 83 -4.17 -3.40 -4.17
CA ILE A 83 -5.32 -4.06 -3.53
C ILE A 83 -6.51 -3.12 -3.34
N LEU A 84 -6.31 -1.81 -3.53
CA LEU A 84 -7.38 -0.81 -3.55
C LEU A 84 -6.95 0.33 -4.47
N ALA A 85 -7.80 0.67 -5.43
CA ALA A 85 -7.62 1.81 -6.33
C ALA A 85 -8.59 2.94 -5.94
N ASN A 86 -8.18 4.20 -6.04
CA ASN A 86 -9.10 5.33 -5.81
C ASN A 86 -10.35 5.24 -6.71
N THR A 87 -10.14 4.78 -7.94
CA THR A 87 -11.17 4.57 -8.97
C THR A 87 -12.14 3.45 -8.64
N SER A 88 -11.85 2.58 -7.66
CA SER A 88 -12.79 1.56 -7.20
C SER A 88 -13.79 2.09 -6.17
N ILE A 89 -13.64 3.34 -5.70
CA ILE A 89 -14.56 3.96 -4.75
C ILE A 89 -15.77 4.50 -5.52
N THR A 90 -16.95 3.94 -5.26
CA THR A 90 -18.20 4.31 -5.94
C THR A 90 -19.03 5.31 -5.17
N THR A 91 -18.70 5.54 -3.90
CA THR A 91 -19.32 6.60 -3.10
C THR A 91 -18.96 7.96 -3.71
N PRO A 92 -19.94 8.84 -3.97
CA PRO A 92 -19.65 10.17 -4.46
C PRO A 92 -19.07 11.05 -3.35
N LEU A 93 -18.14 11.93 -3.70
CA LEU A 93 -17.72 13.01 -2.83
C LEU A 93 -18.81 14.11 -2.80
N PRO A 94 -18.91 14.88 -1.70
CA PRO A 94 -19.77 16.06 -1.65
C PRO A 94 -19.49 17.05 -2.80
N PRO A 95 -20.50 17.82 -3.24
CA PRO A 95 -20.31 18.88 -4.21
C PRO A 95 -19.19 19.85 -3.78
N GLY A 96 -18.26 20.15 -4.69
CA GLY A 96 -17.14 21.06 -4.45
C GLY A 96 -15.81 20.38 -4.07
N GLU A 97 -15.81 19.07 -3.85
CA GLU A 97 -14.57 18.29 -3.64
C GLU A 97 -13.83 18.01 -4.96
N PRO A 98 -12.50 17.82 -4.94
CA PRO A 98 -11.65 17.68 -6.14
C PRO A 98 -11.83 16.36 -6.91
N GLY A 99 -12.83 15.53 -6.57
CA GLY A 99 -13.16 14.30 -7.29
C GLY A 99 -12.28 13.08 -6.97
N PHE A 100 -11.41 13.15 -5.97
CA PHE A 100 -10.55 12.04 -5.54
C PHE A 100 -10.52 11.91 -4.01
N TYR A 101 -10.56 10.66 -3.52
CA TYR A 101 -10.45 10.39 -2.09
C TYR A 101 -9.00 10.50 -1.61
N ARG A 102 -8.79 11.02 -0.40
CA ARG A 102 -7.50 10.91 0.26
C ARG A 102 -7.40 9.54 0.95
N ILE A 103 -6.43 8.73 0.52
CA ILE A 103 -6.17 7.40 1.07
C ILE A 103 -4.78 7.44 1.71
N GLU A 104 -4.69 7.29 3.03
CA GLU A 104 -3.43 7.41 3.78
C GLU A 104 -3.36 6.36 4.90
N ARG A 105 -2.13 5.90 5.19
CA ARG A 105 -1.79 5.07 6.37
C ARG A 105 -2.66 3.80 6.53
N PRO A 106 -2.78 2.95 5.49
CA PRO A 106 -3.58 1.74 5.56
C PRO A 106 -3.08 0.79 6.67
N LYS A 107 -3.98 -0.08 7.12
CA LYS A 107 -3.71 -1.16 8.06
C LYS A 107 -4.30 -2.45 7.51
N LEU A 108 -3.59 -3.55 7.71
CA LEU A 108 -4.03 -4.88 7.30
C LEU A 108 -4.17 -5.72 8.57
N LEU A 109 -5.30 -6.41 8.70
CA LEU A 109 -5.68 -7.21 9.85
C LEU A 109 -6.44 -8.44 9.31
N TYR A 110 -6.23 -9.59 9.94
CA TYR A 110 -7.00 -10.80 9.69
C TYR A 110 -8.12 -10.93 10.71
N ASN A 111 -9.32 -11.25 10.25
CA ASN A 111 -10.47 -11.59 11.05
C ASN A 111 -10.77 -13.10 10.96
N ALA A 112 -10.34 -13.82 11.99
CA ALA A 112 -10.53 -15.26 12.10
C ALA A 112 -12.00 -15.70 12.14
N LEU A 113 -12.94 -14.84 12.55
CA LEU A 113 -14.36 -15.18 12.59
C LEU A 113 -14.98 -15.30 11.19
N THR A 114 -14.37 -14.64 10.20
CA THR A 114 -14.89 -14.61 8.83
C THR A 114 -13.94 -15.22 7.82
N ASP A 115 -12.74 -15.64 8.23
CA ASP A 115 -11.68 -16.12 7.34
C ASP A 115 -11.35 -15.08 6.25
N ARG A 116 -11.10 -13.84 6.68
CA ARG A 116 -10.86 -12.67 5.83
C ARG A 116 -9.78 -11.75 6.38
#